data_AF-A0A946Z8M4-F1
#
_entry.id   AF-A0A946Z8M4-F1
#
_cell.length_a   1.000
_cell.length_b   1.000
_cell.length_c   1.000
_cell.angle_alpha   90.00
_cell.angle_beta   90.00
_cell.angle_gamma   90.00
#
_symmetry.space_group_name_H-M   'P 1'
#
loop_
_entity.id
_entity.type
_entity.pdbx_description
1 polymer ?
#
loop_
_entity_poly.entity_id
_entity_poly.type
_entity_poly.pdbx_seq_one_letter_code
_entity_poly.pdbx_strand_id
1 'polypeptide(L)' 'MEANKSMKKFGTFGGVFTPTLLTILGVIMYLRLGWVVGNAGLLGAWIIIIISFAITLCTALSMSAIT' A
#
# COMPACT_ATOMS: atom_id res chain seq x y z
N MET A 1 -2.70 -16.10 38.77
CA MET A 1 -2.11 -14.83 38.32
C MET A 1 -0.82 -15.18 37.59
N GLU A 2 -0.58 -14.94 36.29
CA GLU A 2 -1.15 -13.99 35.33
C GLU A 2 -0.98 -14.50 33.88
N ALA A 3 -1.93 -14.08 33.05
CA ALA A 3 -1.85 -13.82 31.61
C ALA A 3 -1.24 -14.90 30.68
N ASN A 4 -2.13 -15.78 30.20
CA ASN A 4 -1.97 -16.42 28.90
C ASN A 4 -1.83 -15.33 27.82
N LYS A 5 -0.60 -15.09 27.35
CA LYS A 5 -0.31 -14.19 26.24
C LYS A 5 -0.87 -14.80 24.96
N SER A 6 -2.18 -14.63 24.75
CA SER A 6 -2.84 -14.92 23.49
C SER A 6 -2.10 -14.15 22.40
N MET A 7 -1.35 -14.89 21.59
CA MET A 7 -0.73 -14.38 20.38
C MET A 7 -1.86 -13.84 19.49
N LYS A 8 -2.15 -12.54 19.58
CA LYS A 8 -3.08 -11.86 18.67
C LYS A 8 -2.53 -12.04 17.27
N LYS A 9 -3.09 -13.01 16.53
CA LYS A 9 -2.90 -13.10 15.08
C LYS A 9 -3.28 -11.73 14.52
N PHE A 10 -2.34 -11.05 13.88
CA PHE A 10 -2.63 -9.80 13.21
C PHE A 10 -3.77 -10.05 12.22
N GLY A 11 -4.94 -9.45 12.45
CA GLY A 11 -6.07 -9.59 11.54
C GLY A 11 -5.71 -9.03 10.17
N THR A 12 -6.38 -9.48 9.11
CA THR A 12 -6.13 -9.05 7.71
C THR A 12 -6.05 -7.53 7.55
N PHE A 13 -6.85 -6.81 8.33
CA PHE A 13 -6.87 -5.35 8.36
C PHE A 13 -5.68 -4.72 9.09
N GLY A 14 -5.26 -5.26 10.23
CA GLY A 14 -4.16 -4.70 11.03
C GLY A 14 -2.77 -5.17 10.61
N GLY A 15 -2.67 -6.35 9.98
CA GLY A 15 -1.39 -6.96 9.61
C GLY A 15 -0.93 -6.69 8.18
N VAL A 16 -1.87 -6.48 7.25
CA VAL A 16 -1.55 -6.40 5.81
C VAL A 16 -2.06 -5.12 5.19
N PHE A 17 -3.32 -4.76 5.43
CA PHE A 17 -3.93 -3.58 4.78
C PHE A 17 -3.31 -2.26 5.25
N THR A 18 -3.22 -2.04 6.58
CA THR A 18 -2.60 -0.83 7.14
C THR A 18 -1.14 -0.64 6.69
N PRO A 19 -0.23 -1.64 6.77
CA PRO A 19 1.15 -1.45 6.32
C PRO A 19 1.28 -1.28 4.81
N THR A 20 0.43 -1.94 4.00
CA THR A 20 0.44 -1.78 2.54
C THR A 20 0.01 -0.36 2.15
N LEU A 21 -1.09 0.15 2.73
CA LEU A 21 -1.52 1.53 2.50
C LEU A 21 -0.47 2.55 2.96
N LEU A 22 0.12 2.34 4.13
CA LEU A 22 1.16 3.23 4.67
C LEU A 22 2.40 3.26 3.76
N THR A 23 2.76 2.14 3.16
CA THR A 23 3.88 2.04 2.21
C THR A 23 3.58 2.77 0.90
N ILE A 24 2.40 2.56 0.32
CA ILE A 24 1.97 3.22 -0.92
C ILE A 24 1.89 4.74 -0.72
N LEU A 25 1.21 5.17 0.34
CA LEU A 25 1.09 6.59 0.69
C LEU A 25 2.46 7.21 0.99
N GLY A 26 3.32 6.51 1.74
CA GLY A 26 4.66 6.97 2.09
C GLY A 26 5.55 7.18 0.85
N VAL A 27 5.62 6.19 -0.04
CA VAL A 27 6.42 6.28 -1.27
C VAL A 27 5.91 7.39 -2.19
N ILE A 28 4.61 7.46 -2.43
CA ILE A 28 4.03 8.43 -3.37
C ILE A 28 4.19 9.86 -2.84
N MET A 29 3.90 10.07 -1.55
CA MET A 29 3.97 11.39 -0.92
C MET A 29 5.41 11.90 -0.74
N TYR A 30 6.36 11.04 -0.34
CA TYR A 30 7.74 11.47 -0.08
C TYR A 30 8.66 11.43 -1.31
N LEU A 31 8.58 10.38 -2.14
CA LEU A 31 9.58 10.16 -3.20
C LEU A 31 9.14 10.67 -4.57
N ARG A 32 7.84 10.64 -4.86
CA ARG A 32 7.34 10.87 -6.22
C ARG A 32 6.60 12.18 -6.39
N LEU A 33 5.78 12.61 -5.43
CA LEU A 33 4.93 13.81 -5.59
C LEU A 33 5.74 15.07 -5.95
N GLY A 34 6.88 15.30 -5.30
CA GLY A 34 7.71 16.49 -5.55
C GLY A 34 8.26 16.57 -6.97
N TRP A 35 8.74 15.45 -7.53
CA TRP A 35 9.34 15.42 -8.87
C TRP A 35 8.29 15.24 -9.98
N VAL A 36 7.28 14.39 -9.76
CA VAL A 36 6.21 14.15 -10.74
C VAL A 36 5.30 15.36 -10.90
N VAL A 37 4.94 16.07 -9.82
CA VAL A 37 4.09 17.27 -9.95
C VAL A 37 4.88 18.43 -10.59
N GLY A 38 6.20 18.49 -10.36
CA GLY A 38 7.08 19.51 -10.95
C GLY A 38 7.33 19.32 -12.44
N ASN A 39 7.46 18.08 -12.94
CA ASN A 39 7.80 17.81 -14.34
C ASN A 39 6.59 17.38 -15.20
N ALA A 40 5.61 16.67 -14.64
CA ALA A 40 4.46 16.12 -15.36
C ALA A 40 3.11 16.74 -14.95
N GLY A 41 3.10 17.66 -13.98
CA GLY A 41 1.89 18.32 -13.48
C GLY A 41 0.95 17.40 -12.68
N LEU A 42 -0.16 17.97 -12.23
CA LEU A 42 -1.20 17.26 -11.45
C LEU A 42 -1.80 16.06 -12.21
N LEU A 43 -1.94 16.19 -13.53
CA LEU A 43 -2.46 15.14 -14.42
C LEU A 43 -1.50 13.93 -14.52
N GLY A 44 -0.19 14.16 -14.58
CA GLY A 44 0.80 13.08 -14.58
C GLY A 44 0.79 12.27 -13.30
N ALA A 45 0.63 12.94 -12.14
CA ALA A 45 0.52 12.27 -10.85
C ALA A 45 -0.70 11.33 -10.78
N TRP A 46 -1.85 11.80 -11.27
CA TRP A 46 -3.09 11.03 -11.28
C TRP A 46 -2.99 9.73 -12.08
N ILE A 47 -2.40 9.78 -13.29
CA ILE A 47 -2.23 8.60 -14.14
C ILE A 47 -1.31 7.56 -13.47
N ILE A 48 -0.22 8.00 -12.84
CA ILE A 48 0.73 7.12 -12.17
C ILE A 48 0.08 6.43 -10.97
N ILE A 49 -0.73 7.14 -10.18
CA ILE A 49 -1.45 6.57 -9.03
C ILE A 49 -2.38 5.46 -9.49
N ILE A 50 -3.16 5.68 -10.56
CA ILE A 50 -4.11 4.69 -11.08
C ILE A 50 -3.37 3.44 -11.56
N ILE A 51 -2.27 3.59 -12.30
CA ILE A 51 -1.46 2.48 -12.79
C ILE A 51 -0.84 1.70 -11.61
N SER A 52 -0.26 2.39 -10.63
CA SER A 52 0.31 1.74 -9.44
C SER A 52 -0.74 0.95 -8.65
N PHE A 53 -1.96 1.48 -8.53
CA PHE A 53 -3.06 0.80 -7.86
C PHE A 53 -3.50 -0.45 -8.63
N ALA A 54 -3.60 -0.37 -9.96
CA ALA A 54 -3.93 -1.51 -10.82
C ALA A 54 -2.89 -2.63 -10.71
N ILE A 55 -1.59 -2.31 -10.74
CA ILE A 55 -0.51 -3.29 -10.57
C ILE A 55 -0.60 -3.93 -9.17
N THR A 56 -0.78 -3.12 -8.13
CA THR A 56 -0.87 -3.61 -6.75
C THR A 56 -2.06 -4.53 -6.57
N LEU A 57 -3.23 -4.20 -7.13
CA LEU A 57 -4.41 -5.06 -7.10
C LEU A 57 -4.16 -6.38 -7.85
N CYS A 58 -3.50 -6.33 -9.01
CA CYS A 58 -3.17 -7.53 -9.78
C CYS A 58 -2.21 -8.45 -9.01
N THR A 59 -1.16 -7.89 -8.39
CA THR A 59 -0.22 -8.64 -7.53
C THR A 59 -0.90 -9.19 -6.28
N ALA A 60 -1.74 -8.39 -5.61
CA ALA A 60 -2.50 -8.83 -4.45
C ALA A 60 -3.47 -9.97 -4.81
N LEU A 61 -4.10 -9.91 -5.99
CA LEU A 61 -4.96 -10.97 -6.51
C LEU A 61 -4.16 -12.24 -6.83
N SER A 62 -2.97 -12.13 -7.44
CA SER A 62 -2.08 -13.29 -7.64
C SER A 62 -1.62 -13.91 -6.32
N MET A 63 -1.24 -13.10 -5.33
CA MET A 63 -0.85 -13.58 -3.99
C MET A 63 -2.04 -14.25 -3.27
N SER A 64 -3.25 -13.70 -3.43
CA SER A 64 -4.49 -14.29 -2.90
C SER A 64 -4.90 -15.59 -3.59
N ALA A 65 -4.40 -15.88 -4.80
CA ALA A 65 -4.65 -17.15 -5.49
C ALA A 65 -3.60 -18.20 -5.13
N ILE A 66 -2.41 -17.76 -4.70
CA ILE A 66 -1.31 -18.62 -4.23
C ILE A 66 -1.52 -19.05 -2.76
N THR A 67 -2.16 -18.19 -1.96
CA THR A 67 -2.55 -18.47 -0.55
C THR A 67 -3.95 -19.06 -0.49
#